data_AF-A0A293MJ88-F1
#
_entry.id   AF-A0A293MJ88-F1
#
_cell.length_a   1.000
_cell.length_b   1.000
_cell.length_c   1.000
_cell.angle_alpha   90.00
_cell.angle_beta   90.00
_cell.angle_gamma   90.00
#
_symmetry.space_group_name_H-M   'P 1'
#
loop_
_entity.id
_entity.type
_entity.pdbx_description
1 polymer ?
#
loop_
_entity_poly.entity_id
_entity_poly.type
_entity_poly.pdbx_seq_one_letter_code
_entity_poly.pdbx_strand_id
1 'polypeptide(L)'
;MIVLAIICSVMSEVICNAGLVTILLPIFATLAEDLNINPLLLMIPATITSNFCFMLPVGTPANTIAYEHARLKISDMVLPGFVVKLITMAVTVIVTYALGGAVFDMFQNPEQCEAKTFV
;
A
#
# COMPACT_ATOMS: atom_id res chain seq x y z
N MET A 1 2.94 9.91 -4.24
CA MET A 1 3.00 8.44 -4.11
C MET A 1 3.74 7.97 -2.85
N ILE A 2 5.05 8.23 -2.70
CA ILE A 2 5.84 7.69 -1.57
C ILE A 2 5.30 8.10 -0.19
N VAL A 3 4.95 9.38 0.00
CA VAL A 3 4.37 9.87 1.26
C VAL A 3 3.07 9.13 1.63
N LEU A 4 2.20 8.91 0.64
CA LEU A 4 0.94 8.19 0.83
C LEU A 4 1.18 6.70 1.18
N ALA A 5 2.12 6.05 0.50
CA ALA A 5 2.51 4.68 0.78
C ALA A 5 3.08 4.50 2.19
N ILE A 6 3.85 5.48 2.69
CA ILE A 6 4.36 5.48 4.08
C ILE A 6 3.19 5.57 5.05
N ILE A 7 2.27 6.52 4.84
CA ILE A 7 1.10 6.69 5.71
C ILE A 7 0.24 5.41 5.72
N CYS A 8 -0.06 4.84 4.55
CA CYS A 8 -0.83 3.60 4.43
C CYS A 8 -0.15 2.43 5.15
N SER A 9 1.16 2.26 4.95
CA SER A 9 1.93 1.16 5.53
C SER A 9 2.11 1.26 7.05
N VAL A 10 2.02 2.47 7.62
CA VAL A 10 1.98 2.65 9.07
C VAL A 10 0.58 2.35 9.61
N MET A 11 -0.45 2.85 8.93
CA MET A 11 -1.84 2.60 9.32
C MET A 11 -2.24 1.12 9.23
N SER A 12 -1.65 0.35 8.29
CA SER A 12 -1.89 -1.09 8.16
C SER A 12 -1.36 -1.94 9.30
N GLU A 13 -0.51 -1.38 10.18
CA GLU A 13 -0.04 -2.10 11.38
C GLU A 13 -1.10 -2.12 12.49
N VAL A 14 -2.05 -1.17 12.45
CA VAL A 14 -3.07 -0.99 13.50
C VAL A 14 -4.49 -1.27 13.00
N ILE A 15 -4.74 -1.12 11.70
CA ILE A 15 -6.04 -1.36 11.07
C ILE A 15 -5.95 -2.62 10.22
N CYS A 16 -7.02 -3.42 10.17
CA CYS A 16 -7.07 -4.58 9.28
C CYS A 16 -6.93 -4.16 7.81
N ASN A 17 -6.11 -4.88 7.04
CA ASN A 17 -5.76 -4.53 5.66
C ASN A 17 -7.01 -4.25 4.78
N ALA A 18 -8.03 -5.09 4.88
CA ALA A 18 -9.29 -4.92 4.13
C ALA A 18 -10.08 -3.68 4.55
N GLY A 19 -10.11 -3.37 5.86
CA GLY A 19 -10.77 -2.17 6.38
C GLY A 19 -10.05 -0.90 5.96
N LEU A 20 -8.72 -0.91 5.99
CA LEU A 20 -7.90 0.21 5.55
C LEU A 20 -8.12 0.53 4.06
N VAL A 21 -8.10 -0.49 3.21
CA VAL A 21 -8.32 -0.34 1.76
C VAL A 21 -9.70 0.24 1.46
N THR A 22 -10.74 -0.26 2.14
CA THR A 22 -12.12 0.21 1.93
C THR A 22 -12.28 1.69 2.27
N ILE A 23 -11.56 2.16 3.30
CA ILE A 23 -11.61 3.57 3.74
C ILE A 23 -10.75 4.45 2.82
N LEU A 24 -9.55 3.98 2.45
CA LEU A 24 -8.56 4.81 1.76
C LEU A 24 -8.79 4.91 0.24
N LEU A 25 -9.33 3.87 -0.40
CA LEU A 25 -9.61 3.89 -1.85
C LEU A 25 -10.45 5.09 -2.31
N PRO A 26 -11.63 5.38 -1.71
CA PRO A 26 -12.44 6.52 -2.14
C PRO A 26 -11.73 7.86 -1.91
N ILE A 27 -10.95 7.98 -0.83
CA ILE A 27 -10.18 9.19 -0.52
C ILE A 27 -9.08 9.42 -1.58
N PHE A 28 -8.42 8.35 -2.03
CA PHE A 28 -7.41 8.46 -3.09
C PHE A 28 -8.01 8.71 -4.47
N ALA A 29 -9.22 8.21 -4.75
CA ALA A 29 -9.94 8.52 -5.97
C ALA A 29 -10.26 10.03 -6.06
N THR A 30 -10.85 10.61 -5.02
CA THR A 30 -11.16 12.05 -4.98
C THR A 30 -9.89 12.90 -5.02
N LEU A 31 -8.82 12.49 -4.31
CA LEU A 31 -7.55 13.20 -4.32
C LEU A 31 -6.88 13.20 -5.71
N ALA A 32 -7.05 12.12 -6.47
CA ALA A 32 -6.50 12.04 -7.83
C ALA A 32 -7.27 12.93 -8.80
N GLU A 33 -8.60 13.02 -8.66
CA GLU A 33 -9.45 13.96 -9.41
C GLU A 33 -9.02 15.41 -9.14
N ASP A 34 -8.83 15.79 -7.88
CA ASP A 34 -8.35 17.14 -7.50
C ASP A 34 -6.98 17.46 -8.11
N LEU A 35 -6.08 16.47 -8.14
CA LEU A 35 -4.73 16.59 -8.68
C LEU A 35 -4.67 16.46 -10.22
N ASN A 36 -5.80 16.20 -10.89
CA ASN A 36 -5.89 15.95 -12.33
C ASN A 36 -4.93 14.84 -12.81
N ILE A 37 -4.77 13.78 -12.01
CA ILE A 37 -3.95 12.61 -12.34
C ILE A 37 -4.83 11.36 -12.37
N ASN A 38 -4.36 10.30 -13.05
CA ASN A 38 -5.06 9.04 -13.09
C ASN A 38 -5.20 8.43 -11.67
N PRO A 39 -6.43 8.15 -11.16
CA PRO A 39 -6.65 7.59 -9.82
C PRO A 39 -5.95 6.25 -9.60
N LEU A 40 -5.78 5.45 -10.65
CA LEU A 40 -5.07 4.17 -10.57
C LEU A 40 -3.61 4.35 -10.11
N LEU A 41 -2.99 5.50 -10.40
CA LEU A 41 -1.61 5.80 -9.99
C LEU A 41 -1.48 5.94 -8.47
N LEU A 42 -2.55 6.30 -7.76
CA LEU A 42 -2.59 6.40 -6.30
C LEU A 42 -3.17 5.16 -5.64
N MET A 43 -4.25 4.60 -6.22
CA MET A 43 -4.99 3.48 -5.64
C MET A 43 -4.17 2.18 -5.65
N ILE A 44 -3.49 1.84 -6.75
CA ILE A 44 -2.69 0.61 -6.84
C ILE A 44 -1.58 0.54 -5.77
N PRO A 45 -0.66 1.52 -5.67
CA PRO A 45 0.39 1.47 -4.66
C PRO A 45 -0.17 1.54 -3.23
N ALA A 46 -1.29 2.25 -3.01
CA ALA A 46 -1.95 2.28 -1.71
C ALA A 46 -2.48 0.90 -1.27
N THR A 47 -3.16 0.17 -2.16
CA THR A 47 -3.67 -1.19 -1.88
C THR A 47 -2.55 -2.21 -1.68
N ILE A 48 -1.44 -2.08 -2.38
CA ILE A 48 -0.28 -2.95 -2.19
C ILE A 48 0.36 -2.67 -0.82
N THR A 49 0.57 -1.39 -0.50
CA THR A 49 1.24 -0.99 0.75
C THR A 49 0.40 -1.19 2.00
N SER A 50 -0.93 -1.16 1.89
CA SER A 50 -1.85 -1.50 2.99
C SER A 50 -1.77 -2.96 3.42
N ASN A 51 -1.18 -3.85 2.61
CA ASN A 51 -1.05 -5.27 2.95
C ASN A 51 0.26 -5.59 3.68
N PHE A 52 1.16 -4.62 3.86
CA PHE A 52 2.47 -4.82 4.46
C PHE A 52 2.44 -4.57 5.97
N CYS A 53 1.80 -5.47 6.71
CA CYS A 53 1.88 -5.52 8.18
C CYS A 53 2.97 -6.51 8.61
N PHE A 54 4.12 -5.98 9.02
CA PHE A 54 5.29 -6.81 9.38
C PHE A 54 5.88 -6.45 10.74
N MET A 55 5.57 -5.28 11.32
CA MET A 55 6.22 -4.78 12.53
C MET A 55 5.56 -5.27 13.82
N LEU A 56 4.24 -5.48 13.81
CA LEU A 56 3.49 -5.90 15.00
C LEU A 56 2.98 -7.34 14.90
N PRO A 57 2.95 -8.08 16.02
CA PRO A 57 2.39 -9.43 16.06
C PRO A 57 0.86 -9.45 15.93
N VAL A 58 0.19 -8.30 16.10
CA VAL A 58 -1.27 -8.20 16.14
C VAL A 58 -1.92 -8.12 14.75
N GLY A 59 -1.19 -7.65 13.74
CA GLY A 59 -1.83 -7.29 12.47
C GLY A 59 -1.97 -8.42 11.45
N THR A 60 -1.33 -9.58 11.65
CA THR A 60 -1.54 -10.75 10.75
C THR A 60 -1.34 -12.07 11.51
N PRO A 61 -2.21 -13.09 11.33
CA PRO A 61 -2.11 -14.37 12.04
C PRO A 61 -0.75 -15.06 11.93
N ALA A 62 -0.08 -14.95 10.78
CA ALA A 62 1.26 -15.51 10.57
C ALA A 62 2.31 -14.90 11.52
N ASN A 63 2.23 -13.58 11.77
CA ASN A 63 3.14 -12.87 12.66
C ASN A 63 2.82 -13.22 14.14
N THR A 64 1.54 -13.37 14.48
CA THR A 64 1.11 -13.85 15.81
C THR A 64 1.62 -15.25 16.10
N ILE A 65 1.49 -16.18 15.14
CA ILE A 65 1.97 -17.57 15.29
C ILE A 65 3.48 -17.60 15.50
N ALA A 66 4.25 -16.80 14.75
CA ALA A 66 5.70 -16.70 14.92
C ALA A 66 6.09 -16.14 16.30
N TYR A 67 5.37 -15.11 16.77
CA TYR A 67 5.56 -14.52 18.09
C TYR A 67 5.33 -15.54 19.22
N GLU A 68 4.23 -16.30 19.16
CA GLU A 68 3.88 -17.29 20.16
C GLU A 68 4.81 -18.51 20.13
N HIS A 69 5.15 -19.01 18.94
CA HIS A 69 5.98 -20.20 18.78
C HIS A 69 7.42 -19.97 19.26
N ALA A 70 8.01 -18.83 18.90
CA ALA A 70 9.40 -18.52 19.24
C ALA A 70 9.56 -17.68 20.53
N ARG A 71 8.46 -17.35 21.23
CA ARG A 71 8.43 -16.49 22.44
C ARG A 71 9.26 -15.20 22.25
N LEU A 72 9.15 -14.61 21.06
CA LEU A 72 9.91 -13.42 20.70
C LEU A 72 9.45 -12.22 21.52
N LYS A 73 10.33 -11.24 21.77
CA LYS A 73 9.89 -9.93 22.26
C LYS A 73 9.41 -9.09 21.09
N ILE A 74 8.55 -8.12 21.36
CA ILE A 74 8.09 -7.14 20.35
C ILE A 74 9.29 -6.43 19.70
N SER A 75 10.33 -6.11 20.49
CA SER A 75 11.59 -5.52 19.99
C SER A 75 12.26 -6.36 18.91
N ASP A 76 12.17 -7.69 19.00
CA ASP A 76 12.85 -8.63 18.11
C ASP A 76 12.08 -8.79 16.79
N MET A 77 10.80 -8.41 16.75
CA MET A 77 9.96 -8.41 15.55
C MET A 77 9.96 -7.06 14.82
N VAL A 78 10.05 -5.95 15.56
CA VAL A 78 10.01 -4.61 14.98
C VAL A 78 11.20 -4.37 14.05
N LEU A 79 12.41 -4.80 14.43
CA LEU A 79 13.62 -4.56 13.63
C LEU A 79 13.59 -5.31 12.28
N PRO A 80 13.33 -6.63 12.22
CA PRO A 80 13.16 -7.33 10.94
C PRO A 80 11.96 -6.81 10.14
N GLY A 81 10.83 -6.53 10.81
CA GLY A 81 9.63 -6.01 10.16
C GLY A 81 9.86 -4.66 9.48
N PHE A 82 10.64 -3.77 10.11
CA PHE A 82 11.01 -2.49 9.52
C PHE A 82 11.90 -2.66 8.28
N VAL A 83 12.86 -3.59 8.31
CA VAL A 83 13.73 -3.88 7.16
C VAL A 83 12.92 -4.42 5.98
N VAL A 84 12.05 -5.39 6.23
CA VAL A 84 11.17 -5.95 5.18
C VAL A 84 10.25 -4.87 4.62
N LYS A 85 9.69 -4.01 5.48
CA LYS A 85 8.86 -2.87 5.06
C LYS A 85 9.59 -1.91 4.13
N LEU A 86 10.86 -1.61 4.41
CA LEU A 86 11.66 -0.74 3.55
C LEU A 86 11.90 -1.38 2.18
N ILE A 87 12.18 -2.69 2.15
CA ILE A 87 12.38 -3.45 0.92
C ILE A 87 11.09 -3.49 0.10
N THR A 88 9.95 -3.85 0.72
CA THR A 88 8.67 -3.92 0.00
C THR A 88 8.20 -2.55 -0.48
N MET A 89 8.51 -1.48 0.24
CA MET A 89 8.25 -0.11 -0.21
C MET A 89 9.07 0.23 -1.46
N ALA A 90 10.37 -0.09 -1.48
CA ALA A 90 11.21 0.11 -2.66
C ALA A 90 10.72 -0.71 -3.86
N VAL A 91 10.36 -1.98 -3.62
CA VAL A 91 9.78 -2.86 -4.66
C VAL A 91 8.47 -2.30 -5.19
N THR A 92 7.59 -1.79 -4.32
CA THR A 92 6.31 -1.20 -4.75
C THR A 92 6.54 0.00 -5.65
N VAL A 93 7.50 0.87 -5.32
CA VAL A 93 7.86 2.00 -6.19
C VAL A 93 8.31 1.50 -7.56
N ILE A 94 9.24 0.55 -7.61
CA ILE A 94 9.76 0.00 -8.87
C ILE A 94 8.65 -0.65 -9.69
N VAL A 95 7.80 -1.45 -9.05
CA VAL A 95 6.67 -2.14 -9.68
C VAL A 95 5.66 -1.14 -10.23
N THR A 96 5.30 -0.10 -9.47
CA THR A 96 4.36 0.93 -9.97
C THR A 96 4.94 1.69 -11.17
N TYR A 97 6.23 2.02 -11.18
CA TYR A 97 6.85 2.68 -12.33
C TYR A 97 7.04 1.74 -13.54
N ALA A 98 7.37 0.47 -13.32
CA ALA A 98 7.63 -0.51 -14.39
C ALA A 98 6.35 -1.09 -14.99
N LEU A 99 5.40 -1.52 -14.17
CA LEU A 99 4.12 -2.12 -14.60
C LEU A 99 3.02 -1.08 -14.81
N GLY A 100 3.04 0.05 -14.11
CA GLY A 100 2.02 1.10 -14.27
C GLY A 100 2.03 1.72 -15.66
N GLY A 101 3.21 1.93 -16.24
CA GLY A 101 3.35 2.36 -17.63
C GLY A 101 2.97 1.26 -18.63
N ALA A 102 3.39 0.02 -18.40
CA ALA A 102 3.24 -1.07 -19.37
C ALA A 102 1.83 -1.70 -19.42
N VAL A 103 1.10 -1.71 -18.31
CA VAL A 103 -0.20 -2.41 -18.19
C VAL A 103 -1.38 -1.45 -18.23
N PHE A 104 -1.22 -0.25 -17.67
CA PHE A 104 -2.33 0.67 -17.41
C PHE A 104 -2.22 2.00 -18.18
N ASP A 105 -1.18 2.19 -19.01
CA ASP A 105 -0.93 3.44 -19.76
C ASP A 105 -0.99 4.69 -18.86
N MET A 106 -0.53 4.55 -17.61
CA MET A 106 -0.71 5.56 -16.53
C MET A 106 -0.04 6.92 -16.79
N PHE A 107 0.77 7.02 -17.85
CA PHE A 107 1.51 8.23 -18.24
C PHE A 107 0.90 8.93 -19.47
N GLN A 108 -0.21 8.44 -20.03
CA GLN A 108 -0.95 9.13 -21.08
C GLN A 108 -1.91 10.19 -20.52
N ASN A 109 -2.12 11.26 -21.30
CA ASN A 109 -2.76 12.53 -20.93
C ASN A 109 -4.10 12.40 -20.16
N PRO A 110 -4.42 13.38 -19.29
CA PRO A 110 -5.61 13.39 -18.42
C PRO A 110 -6.95 13.24 -19.15
N GLU A 111 -7.05 13.62 -20.43
CA GLU A 111 -8.31 13.49 -21.22
C GLU A 111 -8.73 12.04 -21.51
N GLN A 112 -7.85 11.04 -21.40
CA GLN A 112 -8.18 9.64 -21.72
C GLN A 112 -8.66 8.83 -20.50
N CYS A 113 -8.55 9.37 -19.28
CA CYS A 113 -8.91 8.68 -18.04
C CYS A 113 -10.41 8.79 -17.69
N GLU A 114 -11.12 9.80 -18.21
CA GLU A 114 -12.57 9.97 -18.00
C GLU A 114 -13.39 8.86 -18.70
N ALA A 115 -12.89 8.32 -19.81
CA ALA A 115 -13.61 7.36 -20.65
C ALA A 115 -13.64 5.91 -20.12
N LYS A 116 -12.93 5.59 -19.03
CA LYS A 116 -12.83 4.20 -18.49
C LYS A 116 -13.32 4.02 -17.05
N THR A 117 -13.74 5.08 -16.38
CA THR A 117 -14.12 5.03 -14.94
C THR A 117 -15.64 4.81 -14.72
N PHE A 118 -16.44 4.73 -15.79
CA PHE A 118 -17.88 4.47 -15.71
C PHE A 118 -18.35 3.35 -16.65
N VAL A 119 -17.83 2.12 -16.49
CA VAL A 119 -18.58 0.89 -16.82
C VAL A 119 -18.22 -0.20 -15.81
#